data_AF-A0A6A4LZL9-F1
#
_entry.id   AF-A0A6A4LZL9-F1
#
_cell.length_a   1.000
_cell.length_b   1.000
_cell.length_c   1.000
_cell.angle_alpha   90.00
_cell.angle_beta   90.00
_cell.angle_gamma   90.00
#
_symmetry.space_group_name_H-M   'P 1'
#
loop_
_entity.id
_entity.type
_entity.pdbx_description
1 polymer ?
#
loop_
_entity_poly.entity_id
_entity_poly.type
_entity_poly.pdbx_seq_one_letter_code
_entity_poly.pdbx_strand_id
1 'polypeptide(L)'
;MVLMNLTNDNPMGCQQIAACGGLETLSSLIAGHYPSFSSSLSPFRDISDNTLSNSNLEIEHQNESHLSDQELDFLVAILGLLVNLVEKDGENRSMLAAAMVSLPGVQGLEEERHSNVIPLLCSIFLANQGAGEAAEEGRALALDDEEALLQGEKEAEKMIVEAYAALLLAFLSTESMSIRGAIAECLPDHKLAILVPVLERFVEFHLTLNMISPETHTTVLEVIESCRVP
;
A
#
# COMPACT_ATOMS: atom_id res chain seq x y z
N MET A 1 -0.05 16.03 10.65
CA MET A 1 -0.34 17.35 10.04
C MET A 1 0.91 18.19 9.71
N VAL A 2 1.89 18.39 10.60
CA VAL A 2 3.06 19.25 10.31
C VAL A 2 3.91 18.73 9.13
N LEU A 3 4.21 17.44 9.06
CA LEU A 3 5.00 16.84 7.97
C LEU A 3 4.26 16.83 6.62
N MET A 4 2.95 16.60 6.62
CA MET A 4 2.13 16.71 5.40
C MET A 4 2.20 18.13 4.82
N ASN A 5 2.10 19.17 5.65
CA ASN A 5 2.20 20.55 5.19
C ASN A 5 3.62 20.93 4.73
N LEU A 6 4.66 20.33 5.32
CA LEU A 6 6.05 20.57 4.95
C LEU A 6 6.48 19.85 3.67
N THR A 7 5.73 18.82 3.25
CA THR A 7 6.02 18.02 2.05
C THR A 7 5.09 18.34 0.89
N ASN A 8 3.87 18.82 1.17
CA ASN A 8 2.92 19.23 0.15
C ASN A 8 3.47 20.44 -0.63
N ASP A 9 3.67 20.27 -1.94
CA ASP A 9 4.24 21.28 -2.85
C ASP A 9 5.56 21.91 -2.38
N ASN A 10 6.34 21.19 -1.59
CA ASN A 10 7.63 21.64 -1.09
C ASN A 10 8.74 20.61 -1.38
N PRO A 11 9.39 20.69 -2.56
CA PRO A 11 10.40 19.72 -2.97
C PRO A 11 11.62 19.71 -2.03
N MET A 12 12.03 20.88 -1.51
CA MET A 12 13.13 20.98 -0.54
C MET A 12 12.78 20.28 0.77
N GLY A 13 11.53 20.39 1.22
CA GLY A 13 11.04 19.69 2.42
C GLY A 13 11.05 18.18 2.23
N CYS A 14 10.63 17.71 1.05
CA CYS A 14 10.66 16.29 0.70
C CYS A 14 12.10 15.73 0.71
N GLN A 15 13.03 16.44 0.07
CA GLN A 15 14.44 16.05 0.03
C GLN A 15 15.08 16.03 1.42
N GLN A 16 14.78 17.01 2.27
CA GLN A 16 15.32 17.03 3.65
C GLN A 16 14.79 15.88 4.49
N ILE A 17 13.49 15.58 4.39
CA ILE A 17 12.90 14.45 5.14
C ILE A 17 13.50 13.12 4.66
N ALA A 18 13.66 12.95 3.36
CA ALA A 18 14.30 11.76 2.81
C ALA A 18 15.78 11.64 3.23
N ALA A 19 16.55 12.73 3.14
CA ALA A 19 17.96 12.78 3.56
C ALA A 19 18.16 12.50 5.06
N CYS A 20 17.13 12.70 5.89
CA CYS A 20 17.14 12.36 7.31
C CYS A 20 16.64 10.92 7.60
N GLY A 21 16.48 10.06 6.59
CA GLY A 21 16.00 8.68 6.74
C GLY A 21 14.49 8.56 6.93
N GLY A 22 13.73 9.57 6.49
CA GLY A 22 12.27 9.61 6.67
C GLY A 22 11.56 8.48 5.93
N LEU A 23 12.04 8.07 4.76
CA LEU A 23 11.44 7.01 3.95
C LEU A 23 11.52 5.65 4.66
N GLU A 24 12.70 5.31 5.17
CA GLU A 24 12.98 4.08 5.92
C GLU A 24 12.23 4.07 7.25
N THR A 25 12.20 5.21 7.94
CA THR A 25 11.50 5.35 9.22
C THR A 25 10.00 5.14 9.05
N LEU A 26 9.38 5.82 8.08
CA LEU A 26 7.95 5.68 7.80
C LEU A 26 7.60 4.25 7.38
N SER A 27 8.41 3.65 6.53
CA SER A 27 8.20 2.26 6.09
C SER A 27 8.35 1.27 7.25
N SER A 28 9.33 1.48 8.14
CA SER A 28 9.54 0.65 9.33
C SER A 28 8.43 0.82 10.36
N LEU A 29 7.86 2.02 10.48
CA LEU A 29 6.65 2.24 11.30
C LEU A 29 5.50 1.38 10.80
N ILE A 30 5.29 1.30 9.48
CA ILE A 30 4.26 0.42 8.93
C ILE A 30 4.59 -1.04 9.26
N ALA A 31 5.80 -1.50 8.95
CA ALA A 31 6.19 -2.90 9.14
C ALA A 31 6.10 -3.36 10.61
N GLY A 32 6.43 -2.47 11.55
CA GLY A 32 6.42 -2.72 12.98
C GLY A 32 5.03 -2.63 13.63
N HIS A 33 4.18 -1.68 13.20
CA HIS A 33 2.83 -1.52 13.75
C HIS A 33 1.80 -2.46 13.10
N TYR A 34 2.03 -2.90 11.86
CA TYR A 34 1.07 -3.71 11.11
C TYR A 34 1.69 -5.05 10.66
N PRO A 35 1.98 -5.97 11.60
CA PRO A 35 2.68 -7.21 11.30
C PRO A 35 1.90 -8.16 10.38
N SER A 36 0.58 -7.98 10.23
CA SER A 36 -0.25 -8.74 9.28
C SER A 36 0.21 -8.56 7.83
N PHE A 37 0.53 -7.33 7.42
CA PHE A 37 1.07 -7.06 6.09
C PHE A 37 2.46 -7.67 5.93
N SER A 38 3.29 -7.60 6.98
CA SER A 38 4.62 -8.19 7.03
C SER A 38 4.64 -9.72 7.02
N SER A 39 3.62 -10.38 7.57
CA SER A 39 3.58 -11.85 7.68
C SER A 39 3.18 -12.51 6.36
N SER A 40 2.47 -11.79 5.50
CA SER A 40 2.11 -12.25 4.15
C SER A 40 3.32 -12.33 3.20
N LEU A 41 4.48 -11.83 3.62
CA LEU A 41 5.74 -11.79 2.88
C LEU A 41 6.47 -13.14 2.82
N SER A 42 5.77 -14.27 2.97
CA SER A 42 6.39 -15.58 2.80
C SER A 42 7.15 -15.60 1.47
N PRO A 43 8.41 -16.07 1.43
CA PRO A 43 9.20 -15.98 0.23
C PRO A 43 8.50 -16.78 -0.86
N PHE A 44 7.99 -16.09 -1.88
CA PHE A 44 7.63 -16.67 -3.16
C PHE A 44 8.93 -17.21 -3.80
N ARG A 45 9.45 -18.33 -3.29
CA ARG A 45 10.49 -19.13 -3.94
C ARG A 45 10.14 -20.62 -3.84
N ASP A 46 10.14 -21.21 -5.03
CA ASP A 46 10.15 -22.62 -5.40
C ASP A 46 8.79 -23.32 -5.57
N ILE A 47 8.16 -23.04 -6.72
CA ILE A 47 7.50 -24.11 -7.49
C ILE A 47 8.62 -25.01 -8.04
N SER A 48 9.04 -25.98 -7.24
CA SER A 48 9.57 -27.23 -7.76
C SER A 48 9.10 -28.38 -6.88
N ASP A 49 8.20 -29.16 -7.47
CA ASP A 49 7.62 -30.44 -7.06
C ASP A 49 8.19 -31.17 -5.84
N ASN A 50 7.23 -31.48 -4.94
CA ASN A 50 7.02 -32.80 -4.35
C ASN A 50 8.01 -33.26 -3.26
N THR A 51 7.74 -32.91 -2.00
CA THR A 51 7.84 -33.88 -0.90
C THR A 51 6.84 -33.55 0.20
N LEU A 52 5.89 -34.46 0.39
CA LEU A 52 4.94 -34.53 1.49
C LEU A 52 5.66 -34.39 2.84
N SER A 53 5.38 -33.31 3.58
CA SER A 53 5.57 -33.28 5.03
C SER A 53 4.36 -32.60 5.66
N ASN A 54 3.42 -33.43 6.08
CA ASN A 54 2.35 -33.06 7.00
C ASN A 54 2.98 -32.54 8.30
N SER A 55 2.99 -31.23 8.48
CA SER A 55 2.89 -30.63 9.80
C SER A 55 1.58 -29.88 9.86
N ASN A 56 0.58 -30.54 10.44
CA ASN A 56 -0.64 -29.92 10.93
C ASN A 56 -0.24 -28.77 11.88
N LEU A 57 -0.17 -27.55 11.35
CA LEU A 57 -0.38 -26.36 12.15
C LEU A 57 -1.85 -26.03 11.92
N GLU A 58 -2.62 -26.31 12.97
CA GLU A 58 -4.02 -25.96 13.10
C GLU A 58 -4.21 -24.55 12.55
N ILE A 59 -4.95 -24.44 11.45
CA ILE A 59 -5.48 -23.18 10.95
C ILE A 59 -6.52 -22.77 11.99
N GLU A 60 -6.05 -22.19 13.09
CA GLU A 60 -6.90 -21.42 13.98
C GLU A 60 -7.54 -20.32 13.14
N HIS A 61 -8.84 -20.47 12.93
CA HIS A 61 -9.77 -19.42 12.52
C HIS A 61 -9.82 -18.30 13.56
N GLN A 62 -8.71 -17.63 13.84
CA GLN A 62 -8.66 -16.57 14.84
C GLN A 62 -7.92 -15.35 14.30
N ASN A 63 -8.73 -14.31 14.09
CA ASN A 63 -8.39 -12.92 13.87
C ASN A 63 -7.85 -12.56 12.48
N GLU A 64 -8.78 -12.27 11.56
CA GLU A 64 -8.64 -10.98 10.86
C GLU A 64 -8.56 -9.92 11.96
N SER A 65 -7.35 -9.58 12.41
CA SER A 65 -7.15 -8.49 13.36
C SER A 65 -7.49 -7.21 12.60
N HIS A 66 -8.77 -6.87 12.60
CA HIS A 66 -9.25 -5.63 12.02
C HIS A 66 -8.50 -4.49 12.71
N LEU A 67 -7.88 -3.64 11.89
CA LEU A 67 -7.30 -2.40 12.37
C LEU A 67 -8.42 -1.55 12.96
N SER A 68 -8.14 -0.92 14.10
CA SER A 68 -9.01 0.13 14.64
C SER A 68 -9.00 1.37 13.74
N ASP A 69 -10.03 2.19 13.82
CA ASP A 69 -10.15 3.44 13.04
C ASP A 69 -8.90 4.33 13.23
N GLN A 70 -8.38 4.41 14.45
CA GLN A 70 -7.16 5.16 14.75
C GLN A 70 -5.91 4.56 14.07
N GLU A 71 -5.84 3.23 13.95
CA GLU A 71 -4.76 2.56 13.26
C GLU A 71 -4.86 2.75 11.73
N LEU A 72 -6.08 2.82 11.18
CA LEU A 72 -6.30 3.13 9.77
C LEU A 72 -5.96 4.59 9.47
N ASP A 73 -6.41 5.54 10.29
CA ASP A 73 -6.04 6.96 10.21
C ASP A 73 -4.51 7.14 10.21
N PHE A 74 -3.82 6.42 11.09
CA PHE A 74 -2.37 6.48 11.17
C PHE A 74 -1.70 5.88 9.92
N LEU A 75 -2.21 4.76 9.41
CA LEU A 75 -1.71 4.15 8.18
C LEU A 75 -1.90 5.08 6.98
N VAL A 76 -3.11 5.64 6.82
CA VAL A 76 -3.43 6.61 5.75
C VAL A 76 -2.52 7.84 5.87
N ALA A 77 -2.27 8.33 7.08
CA ALA A 77 -1.37 9.46 7.28
C ALA A 77 0.08 9.15 6.86
N ILE A 78 0.57 7.94 7.14
CA ILE A 78 1.91 7.51 6.71
C ILE A 78 1.96 7.36 5.18
N LEU A 79 0.99 6.66 4.58
CA LEU A 79 0.94 6.44 3.14
C LEU A 79 0.82 7.75 2.37
N GLY A 80 -0.04 8.67 2.81
CA GLY A 80 -0.17 10.00 2.21
C GLY A 80 1.12 10.81 2.32
N LEU A 81 1.86 10.71 3.44
CA LEU A 81 3.16 11.36 3.57
C LEU A 81 4.20 10.75 2.61
N LEU A 82 4.23 9.42 2.48
CA LEU A 82 5.09 8.75 1.50
C LEU A 82 4.76 9.20 0.08
N VAL A 83 3.47 9.34 -0.27
CA VAL A 83 3.04 9.85 -1.59
C VAL A 83 3.63 11.23 -1.84
N ASN A 84 3.48 12.16 -0.89
CA ASN A 84 4.04 13.50 -1.03
C ASN A 84 5.56 13.48 -1.27
N LEU A 85 6.27 12.58 -0.59
CA LEU A 85 7.72 12.47 -0.72
C LEU A 85 8.16 11.96 -2.10
N VAL A 86 7.35 11.15 -2.78
CA VAL A 86 7.77 10.46 -4.02
C VAL A 86 7.10 10.98 -5.29
N GLU A 87 5.96 11.69 -5.19
CA GLU A 87 5.17 12.17 -6.34
C GLU A 87 6.06 12.97 -7.32
N LYS A 88 6.84 13.92 -6.80
CA LYS A 88 7.62 14.87 -7.61
C LYS A 88 9.13 14.63 -7.56
N ASP A 89 9.60 13.60 -6.88
CA ASP A 89 11.04 13.37 -6.65
C ASP A 89 11.44 11.91 -6.97
N GLY A 90 12.23 11.74 -8.04
CA GLY A 90 12.70 10.42 -8.49
C GLY A 90 13.80 9.81 -7.63
N GLU A 91 14.62 10.64 -6.98
CA GLU A 91 15.62 10.14 -6.04
C GLU A 91 14.91 9.52 -4.83
N ASN A 92 13.85 10.18 -4.33
CA ASN A 92 13.01 9.63 -3.27
C ASN A 92 12.29 8.33 -3.68
N ARG A 93 11.82 8.22 -4.93
CA ARG A 93 11.27 6.95 -5.46
C ARG A 93 12.32 5.84 -5.44
N SER A 94 13.51 6.11 -5.96
CA SER A 94 14.61 5.17 -5.97
C SER A 94 15.00 4.72 -4.56
N MET A 95 15.10 5.67 -3.62
CA MET A 95 15.41 5.38 -2.21
C MET A 95 14.31 4.55 -1.54
N LEU A 96 13.03 4.91 -1.72
CA LEU A 96 11.92 4.16 -1.12
C LEU A 96 11.83 2.73 -1.68
N ALA A 97 12.06 2.55 -2.98
CA ALA A 97 12.06 1.22 -3.60
C ALA A 97 13.21 0.33 -3.10
N ALA A 98 14.36 0.92 -2.76
CA ALA A 98 15.52 0.24 -2.20
C ALA A 98 15.48 0.10 -0.66
N ALA A 99 14.53 0.77 0.01
CA ALA A 99 14.45 0.79 1.46
C ALA A 99 14.15 -0.61 2.01
N MET A 100 14.84 -0.93 3.10
CA MET A 100 14.61 -2.13 3.89
C MET A 100 13.88 -1.77 5.18
N VAL A 101 12.89 -2.58 5.54
CA VAL A 101 12.14 -2.44 6.79
C VAL A 101 12.54 -3.55 7.74
N SER A 102 12.77 -3.19 9.00
CA SER A 102 12.98 -4.15 10.07
C SER A 102 11.64 -4.77 10.46
N LEU A 103 11.56 -6.10 10.39
CA LEU A 103 10.39 -6.85 10.86
C LEU A 103 10.54 -7.14 12.35
N PRO A 104 9.46 -7.06 13.14
CA PRO A 104 9.51 -7.46 14.54
C PRO A 104 9.92 -8.94 14.62
N GLY A 105 11.07 -9.19 15.25
CA GLY A 105 11.63 -10.53 15.37
C GLY A 105 10.71 -11.44 16.17
N VAL A 106 10.53 -12.68 15.70
CA VAL A 106 9.87 -13.72 16.50
C VAL A 106 10.77 -14.01 17.70
N GLN A 107 10.22 -13.80 18.90
CA GLN A 107 10.96 -13.88 20.16
C GLN A 107 11.65 -15.25 20.30
N GLY A 108 12.98 -15.29 20.14
CA GLY A 108 13.80 -16.51 20.28
C GLY A 108 14.82 -16.78 19.16
N LEU A 109 14.80 -16.03 18.05
CA LEU A 109 15.82 -16.08 16.99
C LEU A 109 16.34 -14.66 16.75
N GLU A 110 17.58 -14.38 17.13
CA GLU A 110 18.27 -13.07 17.05
C GLU A 110 18.66 -12.67 15.61
N GLU A 111 17.82 -12.95 14.61
CA GLU A 111 18.01 -12.46 13.25
C GLU A 111 16.92 -11.43 12.93
N GLU A 112 17.29 -10.14 12.95
CA GLU A 112 16.46 -9.07 12.41
C GLU A 112 16.14 -9.37 10.95
N ARG A 113 14.92 -9.81 10.67
CA ARG A 113 14.46 -10.02 9.31
C ARG A 113 14.22 -8.67 8.67
N HIS A 114 14.96 -8.39 7.61
CA HIS A 114 14.77 -7.21 6.79
C HIS A 114 13.94 -7.62 5.57
N SER A 115 12.91 -6.84 5.24
CA SER A 115 12.18 -6.99 3.99
C SER A 115 12.30 -5.72 3.16
N ASN A 116 12.25 -5.86 1.84
CA ASN A 116 12.09 -4.72 0.96
C ASN A 116 10.70 -4.09 1.16
N VAL A 117 10.59 -2.79 0.90
CA VAL A 117 9.32 -2.04 1.00
C VAL A 117 8.30 -2.43 -0.06
N ILE A 118 8.74 -2.78 -1.27
CA ILE A 118 7.81 -3.12 -2.39
C ILE A 118 6.83 -4.25 -2.00
N PRO A 119 7.29 -5.41 -1.51
CA PRO A 119 6.39 -6.45 -1.04
C PRO A 119 5.42 -5.98 0.05
N LEU A 120 5.87 -5.16 1.01
CA LEU A 120 5.01 -4.61 2.06
C LEU A 120 3.88 -3.75 1.48
N LEU A 121 4.19 -2.87 0.53
CA LEU A 121 3.19 -2.03 -0.15
C LEU A 121 2.21 -2.87 -0.98
N CYS A 122 2.69 -3.93 -1.65
CA CYS A 122 1.83 -4.85 -2.38
C CYS A 122 0.87 -5.60 -1.44
N SER A 123 1.37 -6.06 -0.28
CA SER A 123 0.53 -6.70 0.74
C SER A 123 -0.55 -5.77 1.29
N ILE A 124 -0.23 -4.48 1.52
CA ILE A 124 -1.22 -3.47 1.94
C ILE A 124 -2.28 -3.28 0.86
N PHE A 125 -1.86 -3.14 -0.41
CA PHE A 125 -2.79 -3.02 -1.53
C PHE A 125 -3.74 -4.23 -1.61
N LEU A 126 -3.20 -5.45 -1.63
CA LEU A 126 -3.98 -6.67 -1.79
C LEU A 126 -4.91 -6.95 -0.61
N ALA A 127 -4.49 -6.63 0.62
CA ALA A 127 -5.33 -6.80 1.80
C ALA A 127 -6.54 -5.85 1.85
N ASN A 128 -6.48 -4.73 1.12
CA ASN A 128 -7.56 -3.75 1.02
C ASN A 128 -8.26 -3.78 -0.34
N GLN A 129 -7.88 -4.72 -1.22
CA GLN A 129 -8.41 -4.79 -2.57
C GLN A 129 -9.91 -5.10 -2.59
N GLY A 130 -10.65 -4.40 -3.45
CA GLY A 130 -12.07 -4.69 -3.69
C GLY A 130 -13.03 -4.08 -2.68
N ALA A 131 -12.53 -3.23 -1.77
CA ALA A 131 -13.34 -2.50 -0.79
C ALA A 131 -14.42 -1.61 -1.45
N GLY A 132 -14.19 -1.16 -2.68
CA GLY A 132 -15.18 -0.37 -3.45
C GLY A 132 -16.12 -1.18 -4.35
N GLU A 133 -15.83 -2.45 -4.63
CA GLU A 133 -16.63 -3.30 -5.54
C GLU A 133 -17.72 -4.08 -4.79
N ALA A 134 -17.49 -4.38 -3.51
CA ALA A 134 -18.47 -5.04 -2.62
C ALA A 134 -19.75 -4.21 -2.41
N ALA A 135 -19.67 -2.89 -2.60
CA ALA A 135 -20.81 -1.97 -2.51
C ALA A 135 -21.79 -2.06 -3.70
N GLU A 136 -21.34 -2.54 -4.87
CA GLU A 136 -22.17 -2.63 -6.08
C GLU A 136 -22.80 -4.02 -6.28
N GLU A 137 -22.17 -5.10 -5.78
CA GLU A 137 -22.65 -6.47 -5.94
C GLU A 137 -23.35 -7.02 -4.68
N GLY A 138 -24.57 -6.52 -4.44
CA GLY A 138 -25.69 -7.39 -4.03
C GLY A 138 -25.58 -8.16 -2.70
N ARG A 139 -25.17 -7.52 -1.60
CA ARG A 139 -25.50 -7.99 -0.23
C ARG A 139 -26.48 -7.06 0.48
N ALA A 140 -27.66 -6.91 -0.13
CA ALA A 140 -28.89 -6.54 0.59
C ALA A 140 -29.37 -7.72 1.46
N LEU A 141 -28.51 -8.20 2.38
CA LEU A 141 -28.96 -8.98 3.52
C LEU A 141 -29.28 -7.98 4.62
N ALA A 142 -30.44 -8.14 5.24
CA ALA A 142 -31.02 -7.26 6.26
C ALA A 142 -30.06 -6.98 7.42
N LEU A 143 -29.15 -6.04 7.25
CA LEU A 143 -28.40 -5.39 8.31
C LEU A 143 -29.30 -4.29 8.88
N ASP A 144 -29.22 -4.09 10.19
CA ASP A 144 -29.83 -2.92 10.82
C ASP A 144 -29.20 -1.64 10.23
N ASP A 145 -29.92 -0.52 10.22
CA ASP A 145 -29.46 0.72 9.57
C ASP A 145 -28.09 1.18 10.16
N GLU A 146 -27.83 0.87 11.44
CA GLU A 146 -26.54 1.14 12.10
C GLU A 146 -25.41 0.21 11.64
N GLU A 147 -25.68 -1.08 11.42
CA GLU A 147 -24.68 -2.06 10.96
C GLU A 147 -24.29 -1.81 9.49
N ALA A 148 -25.26 -1.40 8.67
CA ALA A 148 -25.01 -1.01 7.28
C ALA A 148 -24.16 0.27 7.19
N LEU A 149 -24.38 1.23 8.10
CA LEU A 149 -23.59 2.47 8.17
C LEU A 149 -22.14 2.18 8.56
N LEU A 150 -21.92 1.41 9.63
CA LEU A 150 -20.57 1.07 10.11
C LEU A 150 -19.78 0.26 9.07
N GLN A 151 -20.45 -0.63 8.33
CA GLN A 151 -19.82 -1.38 7.25
C GLN A 151 -19.41 -0.44 6.10
N GLY A 152 -20.23 0.56 5.77
CA GLY A 152 -19.92 1.57 4.75
C GLY A 152 -18.73 2.46 5.14
N GLU A 153 -18.62 2.86 6.41
CA GLU A 153 -17.47 3.61 6.92
C GLU A 153 -16.17 2.80 6.80
N LYS A 154 -16.20 1.53 7.22
CA LYS A 154 -15.05 0.63 7.13
C LYS A 154 -14.61 0.36 5.68
N GLU A 155 -15.57 0.22 4.77
CA GLU A 155 -15.29 0.08 3.34
C GLU A 155 -14.64 1.35 2.78
N ALA A 156 -15.11 2.53 3.18
CA ALA A 156 -14.51 3.80 2.79
C ALA A 156 -13.05 3.93 3.23
N GLU A 157 -12.74 3.56 4.48
CA GLU A 157 -11.36 3.60 4.98
C GLU A 157 -10.44 2.63 4.21
N LYS A 158 -10.93 1.41 3.94
CA LYS A 158 -10.18 0.45 3.12
C LYS A 158 -9.96 0.95 1.70
N MET A 159 -10.95 1.58 1.07
CA MET A 159 -10.80 2.21 -0.25
C MET A 159 -9.72 3.29 -0.24
N ILE A 160 -9.64 4.08 0.84
CA ILE A 160 -8.60 5.12 0.98
C ILE A 160 -7.21 4.47 1.08
N VAL A 161 -7.05 3.45 1.93
CA VAL A 161 -5.77 2.72 2.06
C VAL A 161 -5.37 2.06 0.75
N GLU A 162 -6.30 1.39 0.08
CA GLU A 162 -6.12 0.75 -1.24
C GLU A 162 -5.61 1.78 -2.27
N ALA A 163 -6.24 2.95 -2.34
CA ALA A 163 -5.88 4.00 -3.29
C ALA A 163 -4.49 4.59 -3.03
N TYR A 164 -4.15 4.91 -1.79
CA TYR A 164 -2.82 5.44 -1.46
C TYR A 164 -1.71 4.40 -1.69
N ALA A 165 -1.95 3.12 -1.38
CA ALA A 165 -1.02 2.05 -1.68
C ALA A 165 -0.82 1.85 -3.19
N ALA A 166 -1.91 1.86 -3.96
CA ALA A 166 -1.87 1.77 -5.41
C ALA A 166 -1.09 2.96 -6.02
N LEU A 167 -1.31 4.17 -5.52
CA LEU A 167 -0.63 5.38 -5.98
C LEU A 167 0.88 5.33 -5.73
N LEU A 168 1.30 4.87 -4.54
CA LEU A 168 2.73 4.64 -4.24
C LEU A 168 3.36 3.63 -5.20
N LEU A 169 2.75 2.45 -5.35
CA LEU A 169 3.24 1.41 -6.26
C LEU A 169 3.35 1.94 -7.69
N ALA A 170 2.36 2.69 -8.14
CA ALA A 170 2.33 3.25 -9.48
C ALA A 170 3.42 4.31 -9.68
N PHE A 171 3.64 5.22 -8.72
CA PHE A 171 4.76 6.16 -8.77
C PHE A 171 6.10 5.44 -8.82
N LEU A 172 6.36 4.50 -7.91
CA LEU A 172 7.61 3.72 -7.88
C LEU A 172 7.87 3.00 -9.21
N SER A 173 6.82 2.49 -9.86
CA SER A 173 6.94 1.78 -11.15
C SER A 173 7.47 2.64 -12.29
N THR A 174 7.36 3.97 -12.19
CA THR A 174 7.87 4.90 -13.21
C THR A 174 9.38 5.11 -13.13
N GLU A 175 10.00 4.72 -12.02
CA GLU A 175 11.40 5.04 -11.74
C GLU A 175 12.37 4.17 -12.56
N SER A 176 12.11 2.86 -12.63
CA SER A 176 12.89 1.96 -13.48
C SER A 176 12.14 0.67 -13.83
N MET A 177 12.53 0.03 -14.93
CA MET A 177 12.00 -1.27 -15.33
C MET A 177 12.28 -2.37 -14.29
N SER A 178 13.38 -2.27 -13.54
CA SER A 178 13.69 -3.22 -12.48
C SER A 178 12.70 -3.08 -11.31
N ILE A 179 12.40 -1.85 -10.90
CA ILE A 179 11.42 -1.58 -9.82
C ILE A 179 10.03 -1.99 -10.28
N ARG A 180 9.65 -1.65 -11.51
CA ARG A 180 8.40 -2.09 -12.13
C ARG A 180 8.27 -3.61 -12.12
N GLY A 181 9.32 -4.33 -12.51
CA GLY A 181 9.35 -5.80 -12.48
C GLY A 181 9.18 -6.36 -11.08
N ALA A 182 9.89 -5.81 -10.08
CA ALA A 182 9.75 -6.25 -8.69
C ALA A 182 8.34 -6.04 -8.14
N ILE A 183 7.67 -4.93 -8.50
CA ILE A 183 6.26 -4.70 -8.14
C ILE A 183 5.37 -5.73 -8.83
N ALA A 184 5.54 -5.95 -10.13
CA ALA A 184 4.78 -6.93 -10.90
C ALA A 184 4.92 -8.34 -10.30
N GLU A 185 6.11 -8.75 -9.89
CA GLU A 185 6.36 -10.06 -9.26
C GLU A 185 5.55 -10.27 -7.97
N CYS A 186 5.24 -9.21 -7.24
CA CYS A 186 4.44 -9.25 -6.01
C CYS A 186 2.91 -9.14 -6.26
N LEU A 187 2.49 -8.83 -7.49
CA LEU A 187 1.07 -8.67 -7.83
C LEU A 187 0.51 -9.89 -8.57
N PRO A 188 -0.81 -10.15 -8.46
CA PRO A 188 -1.48 -11.16 -9.27
C PRO A 188 -1.25 -10.96 -10.77
N ASP A 189 -1.15 -12.07 -11.51
CA ASP A 189 -0.90 -12.11 -12.96
C ASP A 189 0.38 -11.41 -13.44
N HIS A 190 1.27 -11.02 -12.51
CA HIS A 190 2.50 -10.29 -12.79
C HIS A 190 2.28 -8.98 -13.59
N LYS A 191 1.23 -8.24 -13.25
CA LYS A 191 0.82 -7.03 -13.99
C LYS A 191 0.46 -5.87 -13.07
N LEU A 192 0.80 -4.66 -13.50
CA LEU A 192 0.37 -3.42 -12.83
C LEU A 192 -1.05 -2.99 -13.20
N ALA A 193 -1.67 -3.64 -14.19
CA ALA A 193 -3.02 -3.32 -14.64
C ALA A 193 -4.07 -3.41 -13.53
N ILE A 194 -3.82 -4.21 -12.48
CA ILE A 194 -4.68 -4.31 -11.29
C ILE A 194 -4.77 -2.99 -10.50
N LEU A 195 -3.79 -2.10 -10.63
CA LEU A 195 -3.79 -0.78 -9.99
C LEU A 195 -4.70 0.21 -10.72
N VAL A 196 -4.94 0.01 -12.02
CA VAL A 196 -5.62 0.98 -12.90
C VAL A 196 -7.04 1.32 -12.43
N PRO A 197 -7.94 0.35 -12.14
CA PRO A 197 -9.30 0.68 -11.71
C PRO A 197 -9.35 1.51 -10.42
N VAL A 198 -8.43 1.23 -9.50
CA VAL A 198 -8.32 1.94 -8.22
C VAL A 198 -7.85 3.38 -8.44
N LEU A 199 -6.84 3.58 -9.28
CA LEU A 199 -6.31 4.89 -9.61
C LEU A 199 -7.31 5.75 -10.40
N GLU A 200 -8.08 5.16 -11.31
CA GLU A 200 -9.16 5.85 -12.04
C GLU A 200 -10.23 6.35 -11.08
N ARG A 201 -10.69 5.48 -10.15
CA ARG A 201 -11.64 5.84 -9.11
C ARG A 201 -11.10 6.95 -8.20
N PHE A 202 -9.81 6.87 -7.82
CA PHE A 202 -9.14 7.91 -7.04
C PHE A 202 -9.18 9.27 -7.75
N VAL A 203 -8.86 9.29 -9.06
CA VAL A 203 -8.91 10.52 -9.87
C VAL A 203 -10.33 11.06 -9.96
N GLU A 204 -11.31 10.22 -10.28
CA GLU A 204 -12.72 10.63 -10.40
C GLU A 204 -13.26 11.23 -9.09
N PHE A 205 -12.94 10.60 -7.96
CA PHE A 205 -13.32 11.09 -6.63
C PHE A 205 -12.71 12.46 -6.32
N HIS A 206 -11.40 12.62 -6.55
CA HIS A 206 -10.70 13.87 -6.24
C HIS A 206 -11.04 15.01 -7.21
N LEU A 207 -11.37 14.69 -8.47
CA LEU A 207 -11.93 15.64 -9.43
C LEU A 207 -13.29 16.16 -8.97
N THR A 208 -14.15 15.26 -8.51
CA THR A 208 -15.49 15.62 -8.02
C THR A 208 -15.42 16.55 -6.80
N LEU A 209 -14.43 16.35 -5.93
CA LEU A 209 -14.23 17.16 -4.73
C LEU A 209 -13.34 18.40 -4.95
N ASN A 210 -12.74 18.57 -6.13
CA ASN A 210 -11.78 19.64 -6.45
C ASN A 210 -10.63 19.74 -5.41
N MET A 211 -10.12 18.59 -4.97
CA MET A 211 -9.15 18.47 -3.87
C MET A 211 -7.70 18.31 -4.34
N ILE A 212 -7.46 18.14 -5.64
CA ILE A 212 -6.11 17.97 -6.21
C ILE A 212 -5.80 19.08 -7.21
N SER A 213 -4.52 19.42 -7.32
CA SER A 213 -4.05 20.39 -8.29
C SER A 213 -4.15 19.82 -9.72
N PRO A 214 -4.29 20.66 -10.76
CA PRO A 214 -4.24 20.20 -12.16
C PRO A 214 -2.92 19.51 -12.53
N GLU A 215 -1.83 19.88 -11.86
CA GLU A 215 -0.51 19.27 -12.04
C GLU A 215 -0.52 17.82 -11.53
N THR A 216 -0.89 17.61 -10.27
CA THR A 216 -1.03 16.27 -9.66
C THR A 216 -1.98 15.40 -10.47
N HIS A 217 -3.11 15.95 -10.93
CA HIS A 217 -4.05 15.24 -11.80
C HIS A 217 -3.40 14.72 -13.09
N THR A 218 -2.60 15.56 -13.75
CA THR A 218 -1.89 15.18 -14.99
C THR A 218 -0.89 14.06 -14.71
N THR A 219 -0.10 14.19 -13.64
CA THR A 219 0.88 13.18 -13.23
C THR A 219 0.20 11.84 -12.96
N VAL A 220 -0.93 11.82 -12.24
CA VAL A 220 -1.65 10.57 -11.94
C VAL A 220 -2.19 9.92 -13.21
N LEU A 221 -2.71 10.69 -14.17
CA LEU A 221 -3.14 10.15 -15.47
C LEU A 221 -1.99 9.51 -16.26
N GLU A 222 -0.82 10.15 -16.30
CA GLU A 222 0.37 9.58 -16.97
C GLU A 222 0.81 8.26 -16.32
N VAL A 223 0.75 8.20 -14.99
CA VAL A 223 1.06 7.00 -14.22
C VAL A 223 0.04 5.89 -14.48
N ILE A 224 -1.26 6.22 -14.61
CA ILE A 224 -2.30 5.26 -14.99
C ILE A 224 -2.01 4.64 -16.36
N GLU A 225 -1.69 5.47 -17.36
CA GLU A 225 -1.35 4.97 -18.69
C GLU A 225 -0.10 4.07 -18.66
N SER A 226 0.90 4.43 -17.85
CA SER A 226 2.09 3.60 -17.63
C SER A 226 1.73 2.23 -17.04
N CYS A 227 0.80 2.15 -16.09
CA CYS A 227 0.38 0.88 -15.48
C CYS A 227 -0.40 -0.04 -16.44
N ARG A 228 -1.00 0.48 -17.51
CA ARG A 228 -1.71 -0.34 -18.52
C ARG A 228 -0.77 -1.09 -19.45
N VAL A 229 0.47 -0.62 -19.60
CA VAL A 229 1.49 -1.27 -20.43
C VAL A 229 1.98 -2.54 -19.70
N PRO A 230 2.29 -3.64 -20.40
CA PRO A 230 2.92 -4.82 -19.79
C PRO A 230 4.24 -4.50 -19.08
#